data_AF-A0A3D5IZE2-F1
#
_entry.id   AF-A0A3D5IZE2-F1
#
_cell.length_a   1.000
_cell.length_b   1.000
_cell.length_c   1.000
_cell.angle_alpha   90.00
_cell.angle_beta   90.00
_cell.angle_gamma   90.00
#
_symmetry.space_group_name_H-M   'P 1'
#
loop_
_entity.id
_entity.type
_entity.pdbx_description
1 polymer ?
#
loop_
_entity_poly.entity_id
_entity_poly.type
_entity_poly.pdbx_seq_one_letter_code
_entity_poly.pdbx_strand_id
1 'polypeptide(L)'
;MDLAIIIIYTLALLVIFFYSISELQLLLNYLKAKKSIDNAEKFDLNNPAEIPKVTIQLPLYNEMYVVERLLRNIAKIDYPKDKLEIQVLDDSTDESVIKTTEIIAEIRQRGIDIQHIQRENRSGFKAGALKEGLEIAKGEFIAIFDSDFMPNPDWLKNTVPYFKNPEIGVVQTRWAHLNRDYSLLTKIQAFALDFHFI
;
A
#
# COMPACT_ATOMS: atom_id res chain seq x y z
N MET A 1 -36.82 -37.76 -5.02
CA MET A 1 -36.76 -36.28 -4.98
C MET A 1 -36.34 -35.81 -3.60
N ASP A 2 -37.02 -36.26 -2.54
CA ASP A 2 -36.75 -35.85 -1.15
C ASP A 2 -35.33 -36.19 -0.66
N LEU A 3 -34.82 -37.40 -0.96
CA LEU A 3 -33.45 -37.77 -0.57
C LEU A 3 -32.39 -36.87 -1.22
N ALA A 4 -32.58 -36.50 -2.48
CA ALA A 4 -31.66 -35.61 -3.18
C ALA A 4 -31.68 -34.19 -2.58
N ILE A 5 -32.86 -33.69 -2.22
CA ILE A 5 -33.02 -32.40 -1.54
C ILE A 5 -32.32 -32.43 -0.17
N ILE A 6 -32.50 -33.49 0.62
CA ILE A 6 -31.84 -33.65 1.93
C ILE A 6 -30.32 -33.68 1.78
N ILE A 7 -29.79 -34.39 0.78
CA ILE A 7 -28.34 -34.45 0.52
C ILE A 7 -27.80 -33.06 0.18
N ILE A 8 -28.44 -32.34 -0.76
CA ILE A 8 -28.01 -30.99 -1.16
C ILE A 8 -28.04 -30.04 0.03
N TYR A 9 -29.13 -30.06 0.81
CA TYR A 9 -29.27 -29.19 1.98
C TYR A 9 -28.23 -29.49 3.05
N THR A 10 -27.96 -30.77 3.32
CA THR A 10 -26.94 -31.20 4.28
C THR A 10 -25.55 -30.75 3.83
N LEU A 11 -25.23 -30.89 2.54
CA LEU A 11 -23.95 -30.41 1.99
C LEU A 11 -23.82 -28.88 2.12
N ALA A 12 -24.88 -28.12 1.85
CA ALA A 12 -24.87 -26.68 2.03
C ALA A 12 -24.63 -26.28 3.50
N LEU A 13 -25.29 -26.96 4.45
CA LEU A 13 -25.07 -26.72 5.88
C LEU A 13 -23.65 -27.07 6.32
N LEU A 14 -23.06 -28.15 5.80
CA LEU A 14 -21.68 -28.52 6.09
C LEU A 14 -20.70 -27.45 5.58
N VAL A 15 -20.92 -26.91 4.38
CA VAL A 15 -20.10 -25.81 3.84
C VAL A 15 -20.17 -24.58 4.76
N ILE A 16 -21.38 -24.17 5.16
CA ILE A 16 -21.57 -23.04 6.09
C ILE A 16 -20.89 -23.32 7.44
N PHE A 17 -21.02 -24.54 7.96
CA PHE A 17 -20.39 -24.94 9.22
C PHE A 17 -18.86 -24.82 9.18
N PHE A 18 -18.21 -25.36 8.15
CA PHE A 18 -16.75 -25.26 7.99
C PHE A 18 -16.29 -23.82 7.74
N TYR A 19 -17.09 -23.03 7.02
CA TYR A 19 -16.84 -21.61 6.86
C TYR A 19 -16.87 -20.87 8.20
N SER A 20 -17.91 -21.07 9.02
CA SER A 20 -18.01 -20.45 10.35
C SER A 20 -16.92 -20.89 11.33
N ILE A 21 -16.45 -22.15 11.25
CA ILE A 21 -15.27 -22.59 12.02
C ILE A 21 -14.02 -21.81 11.59
N SER A 22 -13.83 -21.61 10.28
CA SER A 22 -12.69 -20.87 9.75
C SER A 22 -12.71 -19.40 10.22
N GLU A 23 -13.89 -18.76 10.22
CA GLU A 23 -14.09 -17.41 10.76
C GLU A 23 -13.79 -17.34 12.26
N LEU A 24 -14.26 -18.31 13.04
CA LEU A 24 -13.97 -18.38 14.47
C LEU A 24 -12.47 -18.53 14.75
N GLN A 25 -11.79 -19.39 13.99
CA GLN A 25 -10.35 -19.57 14.09
C GLN A 25 -9.61 -18.26 13.76
N LEU A 26 -10.04 -17.55 12.73
CA LEU A 26 -9.48 -16.25 12.34
C LEU A 26 -9.64 -15.20 13.43
N LEU A 27 -10.83 -15.14 14.05
CA LEU A 27 -11.09 -14.26 15.19
C LEU A 27 -10.18 -14.59 16.39
N LEU A 28 -10.02 -15.87 16.71
CA LEU A 28 -9.13 -16.30 17.80
C LEU A 28 -7.67 -15.91 17.51
N ASN A 29 -7.21 -16.08 16.27
CA ASN A 29 -5.88 -15.66 15.83
C ASN A 29 -5.70 -14.14 15.95
N TYR A 30 -6.69 -13.36 15.51
CA TYR A 30 -6.70 -11.90 15.64
C TYR A 30 -6.59 -11.46 17.11
N LEU A 31 -7.40 -12.04 17.99
CA LEU A 31 -7.37 -11.71 19.42
C LEU A 31 -6.05 -12.10 20.08
N LYS A 32 -5.43 -13.21 19.64
CA LYS A 32 -4.11 -13.65 20.10
C LYS A 32 -3.02 -12.70 19.60
N ALA A 33 -3.05 -12.32 18.32
CA ALA A 33 -2.11 -11.38 17.71
C ALA A 33 -2.16 -10.01 18.38
N LYS A 34 -3.36 -9.49 18.70
CA LYS A 34 -3.53 -8.22 19.42
C LYS A 34 -2.89 -8.21 20.81
N LYS A 35 -2.73 -9.38 21.43
CA LYS A 35 -2.08 -9.55 22.74
C LYS A 35 -0.58 -9.85 22.62
N SER A 36 -0.07 -10.08 21.42
CA SER A 36 1.34 -10.34 21.20
C SER A 36 2.15 -9.07 21.41
N ILE A 37 3.21 -9.17 22.19
CA ILE A 37 4.21 -8.11 22.28
C ILE A 37 5.13 -8.27 21.06
N ASP A 38 5.40 -7.17 20.39
CA ASP A 38 6.34 -7.13 19.28
C ASP A 38 7.77 -7.05 19.82
N ASN A 39 8.47 -8.18 19.72
CA ASN A 39 9.87 -8.30 20.12
C ASN A 39 10.83 -8.31 18.91
N ALA A 40 10.36 -7.90 17.73
CA ALA A 40 11.21 -7.84 16.55
C ALA A 40 12.35 -6.84 16.76
N GLU A 41 13.54 -7.20 16.28
CA GLU A 41 14.64 -6.25 16.18
C GLU A 41 14.30 -5.17 15.15
N LYS A 42 14.50 -3.90 15.51
CA LYS A 42 14.09 -2.75 14.70
C LYS A 42 15.18 -1.69 14.62
N PHE A 43 15.28 -1.01 13.49
CA PHE A 43 16.12 0.18 13.37
C PHE A 43 15.66 1.25 14.36
N ASP A 44 16.62 1.89 15.03
CA ASP A 44 16.32 3.06 15.87
C ASP A 44 16.26 4.32 15.02
N LEU A 45 15.04 4.75 14.70
CA LEU A 45 14.82 5.97 13.90
C LEU A 45 15.16 7.27 14.66
N ASN A 46 15.49 7.22 15.94
CA ASN A 46 16.03 8.37 16.67
C ASN A 46 17.55 8.52 16.46
N ASN A 47 18.22 7.47 15.98
CA ASN A 47 19.63 7.50 15.64
C ASN A 47 19.80 7.75 14.13
N PRO A 48 20.26 8.94 13.69
CA PRO A 48 20.38 9.27 12.27
C PRO A 48 21.27 8.30 11.46
N ALA A 49 22.19 7.60 12.11
CA ALA A 49 23.06 6.61 11.49
C ALA A 49 22.32 5.30 11.14
N GLU A 50 21.21 4.99 11.82
CA GLU A 50 20.41 3.78 11.60
C GLU A 50 19.22 4.02 10.67
N ILE A 51 18.95 5.26 10.25
CA ILE A 51 17.82 5.56 9.35
C ILE A 51 18.21 5.17 7.91
N PRO A 52 17.59 4.13 7.32
CA PRO A 52 17.92 3.72 5.97
C PRO A 52 17.31 4.67 4.93
N LYS A 53 17.88 4.70 3.72
CA LYS A 53 17.30 5.43 2.61
C LYS A 53 16.10 4.68 2.02
N VAL A 54 15.05 5.41 1.65
CA VAL A 54 13.84 4.84 1.04
C VAL A 54 13.51 5.57 -0.24
N THR A 55 13.19 4.81 -1.29
CA THR A 55 12.57 5.34 -2.51
C THR A 55 11.10 4.95 -2.53
N ILE A 56 10.21 5.93 -2.60
CA ILE A 56 8.78 5.72 -2.85
C ILE A 56 8.55 5.69 -4.35
N GLN A 57 7.94 4.64 -4.88
CA GLN A 57 7.52 4.53 -6.28
C GLN A 57 6.00 4.67 -6.40
N LEU A 58 5.58 5.58 -7.27
CA LEU A 58 4.19 5.90 -7.57
C LEU A 58 3.91 5.63 -9.06
N PRO A 59 3.52 4.41 -9.46
CA PRO A 59 3.10 4.11 -10.82
C PRO A 59 1.76 4.79 -11.15
N LEU A 60 1.72 5.59 -12.21
CA LEU A 60 0.55 6.32 -12.67
C LEU A 60 0.19 5.99 -14.13
N TYR A 61 -1.11 5.97 -14.42
CA TYR A 61 -1.64 5.85 -15.78
C TYR A 61 -3.05 6.47 -15.91
N ASN A 62 -3.13 7.67 -16.48
CA ASN A 62 -4.35 8.45 -16.73
C ASN A 62 -5.16 8.75 -15.44
N GLU A 63 -4.47 9.26 -14.40
CA GLU A 63 -5.01 9.37 -13.03
C GLU A 63 -5.42 10.81 -12.63
N MET A 64 -6.08 11.53 -13.55
CA MET A 64 -6.42 12.95 -13.42
C MET A 64 -7.11 13.33 -12.09
N TYR A 65 -8.03 12.49 -11.61
CA TYR A 65 -8.88 12.80 -10.47
C TYR A 65 -8.23 12.51 -9.11
N VAL A 66 -7.18 11.69 -9.06
CA VAL A 66 -6.59 11.22 -7.80
C VAL A 66 -5.15 11.68 -7.61
N VAL A 67 -4.42 11.98 -8.70
CA VAL A 67 -2.99 12.30 -8.66
C VAL A 67 -2.66 13.46 -7.73
N GLU A 68 -3.49 14.49 -7.68
CA GLU A 68 -3.24 15.63 -6.80
C GLU A 68 -3.31 15.26 -5.33
N ARG A 69 -4.35 14.51 -4.97
CA ARG A 69 -4.50 14.04 -3.59
C ARG A 69 -3.34 13.11 -3.23
N LEU A 70 -2.96 12.19 -4.13
CA LEU A 70 -1.79 11.31 -4.00
C LEU A 70 -0.52 12.07 -3.69
N LEU A 71 -0.08 12.92 -4.61
CA LEU A 71 1.21 13.61 -4.51
C LEU A 71 1.26 14.53 -3.29
N ARG A 72 0.16 15.25 -3.00
CA ARG A 72 0.08 16.11 -1.80
C ARG A 72 0.06 15.30 -0.50
N ASN A 73 -0.42 14.06 -0.52
CA ASN A 73 -0.38 13.17 0.65
C ASN A 73 1.01 12.58 0.85
N ILE A 74 1.65 12.08 -0.23
CA ILE A 74 3.00 11.52 -0.17
C ILE A 74 4.02 12.58 0.25
N ALA A 75 3.84 13.84 -0.16
CA ALA A 75 4.67 14.95 0.29
C ALA A 75 4.59 15.25 1.81
N LYS A 76 3.63 14.65 2.53
CA LYS A 76 3.49 14.76 3.99
C LYS A 76 4.13 13.60 4.76
N ILE A 77 4.72 12.62 4.07
CA ILE A 77 5.43 11.52 4.73
C ILE A 77 6.51 12.10 5.63
N ASP A 78 6.44 11.74 6.90
CA ASP A 78 7.35 12.17 7.95
C ASP A 78 8.54 11.22 7.97
N TYR A 79 9.56 11.57 7.20
CA TYR A 79 10.84 10.87 7.09
C TYR A 79 11.96 11.88 6.78
N PRO A 80 13.22 11.65 7.17
CA PRO A 80 14.29 12.60 6.87
C PRO A 80 14.43 12.85 5.37
N LYS A 81 14.42 14.13 4.97
CA LYS A 81 14.39 14.55 3.55
C LYS A 81 15.59 14.08 2.75
N ASP A 82 16.76 13.97 3.38
CA ASP A 82 18.00 13.46 2.80
C ASP A 82 18.02 11.92 2.65
N LYS A 83 17.05 11.24 3.26
CA LYS A 83 16.87 9.79 3.23
C LYS A 83 15.64 9.36 2.43
N LEU A 84 14.90 10.29 1.84
CA LEU A 84 13.68 10.02 1.11
C LEU A 84 13.80 10.48 -0.33
N GLU A 85 13.56 9.57 -1.26
CA GLU A 85 13.34 9.86 -2.68
C GLU A 85 11.90 9.48 -3.05
N ILE A 86 11.26 10.26 -3.92
CA ILE A 86 9.96 9.93 -4.50
C ILE A 86 10.10 9.87 -6.02
N GLN A 87 9.71 8.75 -6.61
CA GLN A 87 9.64 8.53 -8.05
C GLN A 87 8.18 8.44 -8.47
N VAL A 88 7.75 9.36 -9.33
CA VAL A 88 6.47 9.32 -10.02
C VAL A 88 6.71 8.70 -11.39
N LEU A 89 6.30 7.45 -11.54
CA LEU A 89 6.51 6.63 -12.73
C LEU A 89 5.26 6.74 -13.60
N ASP A 90 5.27 7.68 -14.53
CA ASP A 90 4.07 8.13 -15.25
C ASP A 90 4.05 7.63 -16.70
N ASP A 91 3.18 6.66 -16.96
CA ASP A 91 2.89 6.13 -18.30
C ASP A 91 1.68 6.82 -18.96
N SER A 92 1.15 7.88 -18.35
CA SER A 92 -0.09 8.51 -18.82
C SER A 92 0.09 9.15 -20.19
N THR A 93 -0.98 9.12 -20.98
CA THR A 93 -1.02 9.68 -22.35
C THR A 93 -2.06 10.78 -22.50
N ASP A 94 -2.73 11.14 -21.41
CA ASP A 94 -3.79 12.15 -21.35
C ASP A 94 -3.31 13.44 -20.68
N GLU A 95 -4.24 14.35 -20.44
CA GLU A 95 -3.96 15.65 -19.81
C GLU A 95 -3.49 15.53 -18.34
N SER A 96 -3.60 14.36 -17.71
CA SER A 96 -3.16 14.17 -16.32
C SER A 96 -1.66 14.40 -16.16
N VAL A 97 -0.88 14.17 -17.22
CA VAL A 97 0.57 14.44 -17.28
C VAL A 97 0.90 15.90 -16.93
N ILE A 98 0.15 16.84 -17.49
CA ILE A 98 0.38 18.28 -17.30
C ILE A 98 0.16 18.62 -15.82
N LYS A 99 -0.97 18.16 -15.26
CA LYS A 99 -1.31 18.34 -13.86
C LYS A 99 -0.28 17.71 -12.93
N THR A 100 0.17 16.49 -13.22
CA THR A 100 1.23 15.79 -12.48
C THR A 100 2.52 16.62 -12.45
N THR A 101 2.95 17.14 -13.60
CA THR A 101 4.17 17.94 -13.75
C THR A 101 4.11 19.21 -12.89
N GLU A 102 3.00 19.93 -12.93
CA GLU A 102 2.79 21.17 -12.15
C GLU A 102 2.89 20.91 -10.64
N ILE A 103 2.22 19.86 -10.15
CA ILE A 103 2.21 19.52 -8.72
C ILE A 103 3.60 19.06 -8.26
N ILE A 104 4.31 18.28 -9.08
CA ILE A 104 5.69 17.86 -8.78
C ILE A 104 6.60 19.09 -8.67
N ALA A 105 6.46 20.08 -9.55
CA ALA A 105 7.22 21.31 -9.47
C ALA A 105 6.95 22.10 -8.17
N GLU A 106 5.68 22.20 -7.74
CA GLU A 106 5.33 22.81 -6.44
C GLU A 106 5.96 22.06 -5.25
N ILE A 107 5.96 20.73 -5.29
CA ILE A 107 6.51 19.89 -4.21
C ILE A 107 8.03 20.03 -4.16
N ARG A 108 8.71 20.05 -5.30
CA ARG A 108 10.17 20.27 -5.40
C ARG A 108 10.60 21.60 -4.78
N GLN A 109 9.82 22.66 -4.97
CA GLN A 109 10.11 23.99 -4.37
C GLN A 109 10.14 23.95 -2.83
N ARG A 110 9.54 22.93 -2.20
CA ARG A 110 9.57 22.71 -0.73
C ARG A 110 10.80 21.90 -0.26
N GLY A 111 11.72 21.62 -1.19
CA GLY A 111 12.95 20.86 -0.95
C GLY A 111 12.72 19.36 -0.74
N ILE A 112 11.70 18.79 -1.39
CA ILE A 112 11.44 17.35 -1.39
C ILE A 112 12.06 16.75 -2.65
N ASP A 113 12.85 15.67 -2.52
CA ASP A 113 13.40 14.93 -3.67
C ASP A 113 12.28 14.10 -4.31
N ILE A 114 11.64 14.67 -5.32
CA ILE A 114 10.61 14.01 -6.12
C ILE A 114 10.98 14.10 -7.60
N GLN A 115 10.78 13.02 -8.35
CA GLN A 115 11.09 12.93 -9.77
C GLN A 115 9.88 12.50 -10.58
N HIS A 116 9.66 13.17 -11.71
CA HIS A 116 8.68 12.76 -12.72
C HIS A 116 9.43 11.99 -13.79
N ILE A 117 9.17 10.69 -13.89
CA ILE A 117 9.83 9.78 -14.81
C ILE A 117 8.75 9.32 -15.79
N GLN A 118 8.93 9.67 -17.05
CA GLN A 118 8.01 9.33 -18.13
C GLN A 118 8.70 8.36 -19.07
N ARG A 119 7.97 7.32 -19.47
CA ARG A 119 8.48 6.32 -20.41
C ARG A 119 7.89 6.55 -21.79
N GLU A 120 8.72 6.37 -22.81
CA GLU A 120 8.27 6.45 -24.21
C GLU A 120 7.48 5.20 -24.63
N ASN A 121 7.58 4.09 -23.88
CA ASN A 121 6.88 2.85 -24.14
C ASN A 121 6.23 2.30 -22.86
N ARG A 122 5.08 1.66 -23.00
CA ARG A 122 4.34 1.04 -21.88
C ARG A 122 4.59 -0.47 -21.77
N SER A 123 5.78 -0.92 -22.16
CA SER A 123 6.12 -2.35 -22.07
C SER A 123 6.13 -2.80 -20.61
N GLY A 124 5.55 -3.98 -20.35
CA GLY A 124 5.41 -4.53 -19.00
C GLY A 124 4.42 -3.76 -18.10
N PHE A 125 3.72 -2.75 -18.60
CA PHE A 125 2.75 -1.94 -17.85
C PHE A 125 3.34 -1.46 -16.50
N LYS A 126 2.56 -1.59 -15.41
CA LYS A 126 3.00 -1.25 -14.03
C LYS A 126 4.30 -1.94 -13.64
N ALA A 127 4.45 -3.24 -13.93
CA ALA A 127 5.65 -3.98 -13.57
C ALA A 127 6.89 -3.49 -14.33
N GLY A 128 6.72 -3.11 -15.59
CA GLY A 128 7.78 -2.47 -16.39
C GLY A 128 8.19 -1.12 -15.80
N ALA A 129 7.22 -0.28 -15.44
CA ALA A 129 7.48 1.04 -14.87
C ALA A 129 8.27 0.93 -13.56
N LEU A 130 7.82 0.05 -12.65
CA LEU A 130 8.50 -0.23 -11.38
C LEU A 130 9.91 -0.76 -11.60
N LYS A 131 10.10 -1.66 -12.57
CA LYS A 131 11.41 -2.22 -12.91
C LYS A 131 12.38 -1.14 -13.38
N GLU A 132 11.98 -0.27 -14.31
CA GLU A 132 12.82 0.82 -14.80
C GLU A 132 13.11 1.84 -13.70
N GLY A 133 12.13 2.17 -12.87
CA GLY A 133 12.34 3.04 -11.70
C GLY A 133 13.33 2.44 -10.69
N LEU A 134 13.33 1.12 -10.52
CA LEU A 134 14.23 0.42 -9.60
C LEU A 134 15.70 0.54 -10.02
N GLU A 135 15.99 0.58 -11.32
CA GLU A 135 17.36 0.71 -11.84
C GLU A 135 18.03 2.05 -11.43
N ILE A 136 17.23 3.08 -11.17
CA ILE A 136 17.70 4.43 -10.80
C ILE A 136 17.31 4.84 -9.36
N ALA A 137 16.70 3.94 -8.59
CA ALA A 137 16.31 4.20 -7.21
C ALA A 137 17.55 4.37 -6.30
N LYS A 138 17.50 5.38 -5.42
CA LYS A 138 18.58 5.69 -4.46
C LYS A 138 18.40 5.02 -3.10
N GLY A 139 17.20 4.51 -2.83
CA GLY A 139 16.81 3.89 -1.57
C GLY A 139 17.41 2.50 -1.39
N GLU A 140 17.70 2.15 -0.15
CA GLU A 140 18.00 0.78 0.28
C GLU A 140 16.72 -0.07 0.28
N PHE A 141 15.59 0.56 0.58
CA PHE A 141 14.26 -0.03 0.55
C PHE A 141 13.34 0.72 -0.42
N ILE A 142 12.39 -0.03 -1.00
CA ILE A 142 11.39 0.51 -1.91
C ILE A 142 10.01 0.42 -1.25
N ALA A 143 9.30 1.53 -1.26
CA ALA A 143 7.89 1.58 -0.89
C ALA A 143 7.05 1.84 -2.15
N ILE A 144 6.04 1.01 -2.41
CA ILE A 144 5.20 1.13 -3.60
C ILE A 144 3.79 1.51 -3.17
N PHE A 145 3.25 2.57 -3.74
CA PHE A 145 1.86 2.97 -3.53
C PHE A 145 1.15 3.19 -4.86
N ASP A 146 -0.06 2.67 -4.98
CA ASP A 146 -0.90 2.90 -6.15
C ASP A 146 -1.51 4.31 -6.12
N SER A 147 -2.08 4.73 -7.24
CA SER A 147 -2.59 6.09 -7.48
C SER A 147 -3.66 6.55 -6.48
N ASP A 148 -4.37 5.61 -5.86
CA ASP A 148 -5.46 5.82 -4.92
C ASP A 148 -5.05 5.66 -3.44
N PHE A 149 -3.81 5.30 -3.15
CA PHE A 149 -3.34 5.07 -1.78
C PHE A 149 -3.05 6.36 -1.02
N MET A 150 -3.48 6.40 0.24
CA MET A 150 -3.28 7.51 1.17
C MET A 150 -2.59 7.04 2.44
N PRO A 151 -1.28 6.75 2.40
CA PRO A 151 -0.55 6.38 3.60
C PRO A 151 -0.57 7.50 4.64
N ASN A 152 -0.60 7.14 5.92
CA ASN A 152 -0.41 8.10 7.00
C ASN A 152 1.02 8.67 6.97
N PRO A 153 1.25 9.90 7.47
CA PRO A 153 2.58 10.52 7.51
C PRO A 153 3.66 9.64 8.14
N ASP A 154 3.32 8.87 9.17
CA ASP A 154 4.21 7.99 9.92
C ASP A 154 4.35 6.58 9.31
N TRP A 155 3.77 6.32 8.14
CA TRP A 155 3.72 4.97 7.55
C TRP A 155 5.11 4.36 7.39
N LEU A 156 6.10 5.11 6.88
CA LEU A 156 7.48 4.62 6.76
C LEU A 156 8.11 4.33 8.13
N LYS A 157 7.84 5.16 9.14
CA LYS A 157 8.34 4.95 10.51
C LYS A 157 7.78 3.67 11.15
N ASN A 158 6.59 3.26 10.74
CA ASN A 158 5.92 2.06 11.23
C ASN A 158 6.29 0.79 10.44
N THR A 159 6.95 0.90 9.28
CA THR A 159 7.24 -0.26 8.41
C THR A 159 8.72 -0.51 8.22
N VAL A 160 9.48 0.53 7.89
CA VAL A 160 10.91 0.45 7.57
C VAL A 160 11.77 -0.16 8.69
N PRO A 161 11.51 0.09 9.99
CA PRO A 161 12.36 -0.45 11.06
C PRO A 161 12.46 -1.98 11.08
N TYR A 162 11.43 -2.70 10.63
CA TYR A 162 11.42 -4.16 10.65
C TYR A 162 12.50 -4.78 9.75
N PHE A 163 12.96 -4.07 8.72
CA PHE A 163 14.03 -4.56 7.84
C PHE A 163 15.41 -4.65 8.51
N LYS A 164 15.54 -4.30 9.80
CA LYS A 164 16.77 -4.58 10.55
C LYS A 164 17.05 -6.08 10.63
N ASN A 165 16.00 -6.91 10.64
CA ASN A 165 16.17 -8.34 10.47
C ASN A 165 16.44 -8.67 8.99
N PRO A 166 17.63 -9.20 8.63
CA PRO A 166 18.00 -9.48 7.25
C PRO A 166 17.16 -10.58 6.58
N GLU A 167 16.43 -11.39 7.36
CA GLU A 167 15.53 -12.42 6.85
C GLU A 167 14.20 -11.84 6.33
N ILE A 168 13.91 -10.56 6.59
CA ILE A 168 12.67 -9.91 6.16
C ILE A 168 12.86 -9.30 4.77
N GLY A 169 12.26 -9.93 3.77
CA GLY A 169 12.26 -9.43 2.38
C GLY A 169 11.12 -8.45 2.05
N VAL A 170 9.99 -8.51 2.77
CA VAL A 170 8.79 -7.69 2.50
C VAL A 170 8.06 -7.35 3.79
N VAL A 171 7.58 -6.12 3.91
CA VAL A 171 6.63 -5.68 4.93
C VAL A 171 5.34 -5.26 4.24
N GLN A 172 4.27 -6.05 4.43
CA GLN A 172 2.94 -5.76 3.90
C GLN A 172 2.09 -5.05 4.95
N THR A 173 1.40 -3.98 4.55
CA THR A 173 0.42 -3.31 5.41
C THR A 173 -1.00 -3.62 4.95
N ARG A 174 -1.96 -3.55 5.88
CA ARG A 174 -3.37 -3.76 5.59
C ARG A 174 -3.90 -2.68 4.64
N TRP A 175 -4.71 -3.10 3.67
CA TRP A 175 -5.45 -2.18 2.81
C TRP A 175 -6.73 -1.71 3.52
N ALA A 176 -7.02 -0.42 3.39
CA ALA A 176 -8.21 0.21 3.93
C ALA A 176 -8.94 0.98 2.82
N HIS A 177 -10.22 1.27 3.04
CA HIS A 177 -11.08 1.89 2.03
C HIS A 177 -11.36 3.35 2.41
N LEU A 178 -10.99 4.29 1.53
CA LEU A 178 -11.17 5.73 1.78
C LEU A 178 -12.63 6.14 2.01
N ASN A 179 -13.56 5.51 1.30
CA ASN A 179 -14.99 5.81 1.38
C ASN A 179 -15.76 4.86 2.30
N ARG A 180 -15.07 4.10 3.17
CA ARG A 180 -15.70 3.11 4.07
C ARG A 180 -16.96 3.68 4.72
N ASP A 181 -16.84 4.84 5.34
CA ASP A 181 -17.90 5.44 6.15
C ASP A 181 -18.88 6.35 5.39
N TYR A 182 -18.79 6.40 4.06
CA TYR A 182 -19.62 7.29 3.23
C TYR A 182 -21.12 6.95 3.28
N SER A 183 -21.46 5.66 3.29
CA SER A 183 -22.86 5.18 3.31
C SER A 183 -22.97 3.81 3.96
N LEU A 184 -24.19 3.35 4.24
CA LEU A 184 -24.41 1.98 4.70
C LEU A 184 -23.91 0.95 3.68
N LEU A 185 -24.11 1.21 2.38
CA LEU A 185 -23.65 0.33 1.30
C LEU A 185 -22.12 0.17 1.32
N THR A 186 -21.39 1.28 1.40
CA THR A 186 -19.91 1.26 1.42
C THR A 186 -19.36 0.61 2.70
N LYS A 187 -20.06 0.76 3.83
CA LYS A 187 -19.70 0.06 5.09
C LYS A 187 -19.85 -1.45 4.94
N ILE A 188 -20.96 -1.91 4.36
CA ILE A 188 -21.20 -3.34 4.11
C ILE A 188 -20.17 -3.89 3.11
N GLN A 189 -19.90 -3.17 2.02
CA GLN A 189 -18.88 -3.56 1.04
C GLN A 189 -17.47 -3.61 1.65
N ALA A 190 -17.07 -2.59 2.40
CA ALA A 190 -15.78 -2.56 3.08
C ALA A 190 -15.67 -3.70 4.10
N PHE A 191 -16.72 -4.00 4.86
CA PHE A 191 -16.75 -5.15 5.76
C PHE A 191 -16.58 -6.48 5.01
N ALA A 192 -17.27 -6.67 3.89
CA ALA A 192 -17.15 -7.87 3.06
C ALA A 192 -15.75 -8.01 2.43
N LEU A 193 -15.14 -6.90 2.00
CA LEU A 193 -13.80 -6.88 1.43
C LEU A 193 -12.71 -7.05 2.47
N ASP A 194 -12.88 -6.53 3.69
CA ASP A 194 -11.94 -6.70 4.79
C ASP A 194 -11.63 -8.19 5.04
N PHE A 195 -12.60 -9.10 4.87
CA PHE A 195 -12.38 -10.54 5.03
C PHE A 195 -11.30 -11.12 4.10
N HIS A 196 -11.02 -10.48 2.96
CA HIS A 196 -9.94 -10.93 2.07
C HIS A 196 -8.54 -10.61 2.61
N PHE A 197 -8.45 -9.76 3.64
CA PHE A 197 -7.20 -9.20 4.15
C PHE A 197 -7.01 -9.42 5.67
N ILE A 198 -7.79 -10.33 6.27
CA ILE A 198 -7.59 -10.83 7.64
C ILE A 198 -6.91 -12.20 7.58
#